data_AF-A0A259AYW9-F1
#
_entry.id   AF-A0A259AYW9-F1
#
_cell.length_a   1.000
_cell.length_b   1.000
_cell.length_c   1.000
_cell.angle_alpha   90.00
_cell.angle_beta   90.00
_cell.angle_gamma   90.00
#
_symmetry.space_group_name_H-M   'P 1'
#
loop_
_entity.id
_entity.type
_entity.pdbx_description
1 polymer ?
#
loop_
_entity_poly.entity_id
_entity_poly.type
_entity_poly.pdbx_seq_one_letter_code
_entity_poly.pdbx_strand_id
1 'polypeptide(L)'
;MTSDATTKSEGRIAHLVRELDATRAISLRWDIQDEGQEAEGARVRAHRIEEELRAIRPQTTADARAALRVVRREFMEDRAGEQLGSAELLVLSLLEGVGEFLLSRDVR
;
A
#
# COMPACT_ATOMS: atom_id res chain seq x y z
N MET A 1 -21.41 -10.20 13.88
CA MET A 1 -20.89 -10.89 12.67
C MET A 1 -21.20 -10.08 11.41
N THR A 2 -20.66 -8.86 11.29
CA THR A 2 -21.04 -7.88 10.24
C THR A 2 -19.85 -7.40 9.38
N SER A 3 -18.67 -8.02 9.53
CA SER A 3 -17.43 -7.51 8.92
C SER A 3 -17.20 -7.95 7.46
N ASP A 4 -18.05 -8.82 6.90
CA ASP A 4 -17.76 -9.51 5.63
C ASP A 4 -18.40 -8.85 4.39
N ALA A 5 -19.42 -8.01 4.58
CA ALA A 5 -20.14 -7.37 3.47
C ALA A 5 -19.50 -6.06 3.01
N THR A 6 -18.86 -5.32 3.91
CA THR A 6 -18.18 -4.05 3.60
C THR A 6 -16.89 -4.26 2.82
N THR A 7 -16.15 -5.33 3.14
CA THR A 7 -14.91 -5.74 2.46
C THR A 7 -15.16 -6.18 1.01
N LYS A 8 -16.38 -6.65 0.68
CA LYS A 8 -16.75 -7.02 -0.70
C LYS A 8 -16.96 -5.82 -1.63
N SER A 9 -17.14 -4.60 -1.09
CA SER A 9 -17.31 -3.39 -1.90
C SER A 9 -16.03 -2.57 -2.05
N GLU A 10 -15.05 -2.76 -1.17
CA GLU A 10 -13.77 -2.06 -1.25
C GLU A 10 -12.77 -2.92 -2.03
N GLY A 11 -12.21 -2.35 -3.09
CA GLY A 11 -11.16 -3.01 -3.86
C GLY A 11 -10.01 -3.48 -2.94
N ARG A 12 -9.44 -4.66 -3.24
CA ARG A 12 -8.43 -5.33 -2.41
C ARG A 12 -7.22 -4.44 -2.14
N ILE A 13 -6.75 -3.68 -3.13
CA ILE A 13 -5.65 -2.72 -2.96
C ILE A 13 -6.09 -1.60 -2.02
N ALA A 14 -7.30 -1.05 -2.20
CA ALA A 14 -7.80 -0.01 -1.31
C ALA A 14 -7.85 -0.45 0.16
N HIS A 15 -8.23 -1.70 0.41
CA HIS A 15 -8.19 -2.32 1.74
C HIS A 15 -6.77 -2.44 2.29
N LEU A 16 -5.86 -3.06 1.56
CA LEU A 16 -4.47 -3.23 1.98
C LEU A 16 -3.77 -1.90 2.24
N VAL A 17 -4.03 -0.87 1.43
CA VAL A 17 -3.47 0.47 1.66
C VAL A 17 -3.97 1.07 2.98
N ARG A 18 -5.25 0.88 3.35
CA ARG A 18 -5.74 1.34 4.67
C ARG A 18 -5.08 0.57 5.81
N GLU A 19 -4.90 -0.73 5.67
CA GLU A 19 -4.18 -1.53 6.68
C GLU A 19 -2.72 -1.10 6.82
N LEU A 20 -2.06 -0.79 5.70
CA LEU A 20 -0.70 -0.26 5.69
C LEU A 20 -0.62 1.08 6.43
N ASP A 21 -1.55 2.00 6.15
CA ASP A 21 -1.60 3.31 6.81
C ASP A 21 -1.80 3.17 8.33
N ALA A 22 -2.72 2.30 8.75
CA ALA A 22 -2.96 2.02 10.17
C ALA A 22 -1.72 1.40 10.85
N THR A 23 -1.03 0.51 10.16
CA THR A 23 0.17 -0.17 10.67
C THR A 23 1.36 0.78 10.79
N ARG A 24 1.59 1.64 9.78
CA ARG A 24 2.64 2.66 9.83
C ARG A 24 2.39 3.69 10.93
N ALA A 25 1.13 4.05 11.18
CA ALA A 25 0.77 4.95 12.29
C ALA A 25 1.13 4.38 13.67
N ILE A 26 1.06 3.05 13.83
CA ILE A 26 1.54 2.37 15.04
C ILE A 26 3.07 2.53 15.12
N SER A 27 3.82 2.11 14.10
CA SER A 27 5.29 2.20 14.11
C SER A 27 5.80 3.62 14.43
N LEU A 28 5.25 4.66 13.79
CA LEU A 28 5.64 6.05 14.00
C LEU A 28 5.41 6.55 15.44
N ARG A 29 4.36 6.06 16.11
CA ARG A 29 4.07 6.42 17.51
C ARG A 29 5.11 5.84 18.46
N TRP A 30 5.69 4.68 18.13
CA TRP A 30 6.60 3.94 18.99
C TRP A 30 8.08 4.20 18.71
N ASP A 31 8.46 4.70 17.52
CA ASP A 31 9.83 5.18 17.25
C ASP A 31 10.22 6.38 18.15
N ILE A 32 9.24 7.06 18.75
CA ILE A 32 9.45 8.14 19.73
C ILE A 32 9.76 7.56 21.14
N GLN A 33 9.44 6.29 21.40
CA GLN A 33 9.58 5.63 22.70
C GLN A 33 10.64 4.51 22.73
N ASP A 34 11.25 4.21 21.59
CA ASP A 34 12.45 3.38 21.38
C ASP A 34 12.54 2.09 22.21
N GLU A 35 11.50 1.23 22.14
CA GLU A 35 11.54 -0.22 22.36
C GLU A 35 10.12 -0.76 22.62
N GLY A 36 9.53 -1.42 21.62
CA GLY A 36 8.25 -2.11 21.81
C GLY A 36 8.09 -3.24 20.82
N GLN A 37 7.83 -4.46 21.32
CA GLN A 37 7.48 -5.63 20.49
C GLN A 37 6.32 -5.33 19.52
N GLU A 38 5.46 -4.37 19.87
CA GLU A 38 4.37 -3.87 19.04
C GLU A 38 4.85 -3.09 17.81
N ALA A 39 5.90 -2.27 17.95
CA ALA A 39 6.50 -1.52 16.84
C ALA A 39 7.15 -2.47 15.82
N GLU A 40 7.89 -3.47 16.32
CA GLU A 40 8.50 -4.49 15.46
C GLU A 40 7.44 -5.35 14.77
N GLY A 41 6.40 -5.75 15.51
CA GLY A 41 5.24 -6.44 14.93
C GLY A 41 4.53 -5.61 13.86
N ALA A 42 4.45 -4.29 14.03
CA ALA A 42 3.92 -3.38 13.03
C ALA A 42 4.82 -3.29 11.79
N ARG A 43 6.14 -3.20 11.94
CA ARG A 43 7.09 -3.19 10.80
C ARG A 43 7.00 -4.47 9.98
N VAL A 44 6.99 -5.64 10.63
CA VAL A 44 6.83 -6.94 9.96
C VAL A 44 5.51 -7.01 9.20
N ARG A 45 4.41 -6.52 9.81
CA ARG A 45 3.09 -6.49 9.17
C ARG A 45 3.06 -5.53 7.98
N ALA A 46 3.65 -4.33 8.12
CA ALA A 46 3.75 -3.36 7.04
C ALA A 46 4.51 -3.96 5.85
N HIS A 47 5.68 -4.57 6.11
CA HIS A 47 6.46 -5.23 5.08
C HIS A 47 5.67 -6.32 4.34
N ARG A 48 4.93 -7.16 5.07
CA ARG A 48 4.05 -8.17 4.44
C ARG A 48 2.98 -7.53 3.55
N ILE A 49 2.32 -6.48 4.00
CA ILE A 49 1.30 -5.78 3.21
C ILE A 49 1.93 -5.19 1.93
N GLU A 50 3.15 -4.65 2.01
CA GLU A 50 3.89 -4.11 0.87
C GLU A 50 4.27 -5.21 -0.15
N GLU A 51 4.66 -6.41 0.31
CA GLU A 51 4.86 -7.57 -0.58
C GLU A 51 3.55 -8.00 -1.25
N GLU A 52 2.44 -8.06 -0.49
CA GLU A 52 1.13 -8.41 -1.06
C GLU A 52 0.66 -7.38 -2.10
N LEU A 53 0.85 -6.08 -1.84
CA LEU A 53 0.52 -5.00 -2.77
C LEU A 53 1.34 -5.06 -4.07
N ARG A 54 2.59 -5.53 -4.03
CA ARG A 54 3.42 -5.75 -5.23
C ARG A 54 2.91 -6.89 -6.11
N ALA A 55 2.26 -7.89 -5.51
CA ALA A 55 1.82 -9.10 -6.21
C ALA A 55 0.43 -8.99 -6.86
N ILE A 56 -0.30 -7.90 -6.64
CA ILE A 56 -1.69 -7.74 -7.10
C ILE A 56 -1.85 -6.52 -8.00
N ARG A 57 -2.80 -6.60 -8.94
CA ARG A 57 -3.12 -5.52 -9.89
C ARG A 57 -4.48 -4.87 -9.57
N PRO A 58 -4.64 -3.55 -9.78
CA PRO A 58 -5.93 -2.87 -9.62
C PRO A 58 -7.03 -3.51 -10.49
N GLN A 59 -8.17 -3.80 -9.87
CA GLN A 59 -9.35 -4.36 -10.56
C GLN A 59 -10.53 -3.38 -10.56
N THR A 60 -10.44 -2.33 -9.75
CA THR A 60 -11.51 -1.35 -9.54
C THR A 60 -10.96 0.07 -9.60
N THR A 61 -11.83 1.05 -9.87
CA THR A 61 -11.44 2.47 -9.76
C THR A 61 -10.97 2.82 -8.34
N ALA A 62 -11.51 2.16 -7.31
CA ALA A 62 -11.08 2.35 -5.93
C ALA A 62 -9.63 1.88 -5.72
N ASP A 63 -9.27 0.71 -6.28
CA ASP A 63 -7.89 0.20 -6.26
C ASP A 63 -6.94 1.17 -6.96
N ALA A 64 -7.29 1.64 -8.17
CA ALA A 64 -6.45 2.55 -8.92
C ALA A 64 -6.22 3.87 -8.17
N ARG A 65 -7.26 4.41 -7.52
CA ARG A 65 -7.14 5.61 -6.67
C ARG A 65 -6.27 5.37 -5.44
N ALA A 66 -6.41 4.22 -4.79
CA ALA A 66 -5.60 3.87 -3.63
C ALA A 66 -4.12 3.69 -4.02
N ALA A 67 -3.85 3.02 -5.13
CA ALA A 67 -2.51 2.87 -5.70
C ALA A 67 -1.86 4.23 -5.98
N LEU A 68 -2.56 5.14 -6.66
CA LEU A 68 -2.09 6.50 -6.93
C LEU A 68 -1.81 7.30 -5.65
N ARG A 69 -2.58 7.06 -4.57
CA ARG A 69 -2.32 7.70 -3.27
C ARG A 69 -1.00 7.24 -2.67
N VAL A 70 -0.69 5.95 -2.73
CA VAL A 70 0.60 5.40 -2.27
C VAL A 70 1.73 6.02 -3.09
N VAL A 71 1.64 5.97 -4.42
CA VAL A 71 2.66 6.55 -5.32
C VAL A 71 2.92 8.01 -4.99
N ARG A 72 1.86 8.81 -4.85
CA ARG A 72 1.98 10.22 -4.50
C ARG A 72 2.65 10.41 -3.14
N ARG A 73 2.28 9.62 -2.13
CA ARG A 73 2.87 9.71 -0.79
C ARG A 73 4.36 9.42 -0.83
N GLU A 74 4.76 8.27 -1.37
CA GLU A 74 6.18 7.87 -1.40
C GLU A 74 7.02 8.87 -2.22
N PHE A 75 6.47 9.43 -3.31
CA PHE A 75 7.16 10.48 -4.07
C PHE A 75 7.30 11.80 -3.30
N MET A 76 6.27 12.20 -2.53
CA MET A 76 6.31 13.42 -1.72
C MET A 76 7.15 13.28 -0.45
N GLU A 77 7.32 12.04 0.05
CA GLU A 77 8.16 11.70 1.19
C GLU A 77 9.65 11.53 0.80
N ASP A 78 9.98 11.75 -0.48
CA ASP A 78 11.30 11.70 -1.14
C ASP A 78 12.44 11.13 -0.28
N ARG A 79 12.51 9.78 -0.27
CA ARG A 79 13.66 9.03 0.23
C ARG A 79 14.67 8.83 -0.89
N ALA A 80 15.22 9.92 -1.43
CA ALA A 80 16.34 9.82 -2.35
C ALA A 80 17.61 9.38 -1.59
N GLY A 81 17.85 8.07 -1.48
CA GLY A 81 19.09 7.55 -0.89
C GLY A 81 19.17 6.03 -0.85
N GLU A 82 20.07 5.49 -1.67
CA GLU A 82 20.64 4.12 -1.66
C GLU A 82 19.76 2.95 -2.14
N GLN A 83 20.05 2.47 -3.37
CA GLN A 83 19.44 1.30 -4.03
C GLN A 83 17.91 1.39 -4.20
N LEU A 84 17.34 0.64 -5.14
CA LEU A 84 15.88 0.50 -5.20
C LEU A 84 15.43 -0.26 -3.94
N GLY A 85 15.00 0.47 -2.92
CA GLY A 85 14.43 -0.08 -1.71
C GLY A 85 13.06 -0.73 -1.97
N SER A 86 12.49 -1.35 -0.94
CA SER A 86 11.19 -2.01 -1.01
C SER A 86 10.05 -1.04 -1.37
N ALA A 87 10.18 0.24 -1.00
CA ALA A 87 9.21 1.28 -1.28
C ALA A 87 9.20 1.66 -2.77
N GLU A 88 10.36 1.82 -3.39
CA GLU A 88 10.49 2.14 -4.82
C GLU A 88 9.92 1.00 -5.68
N LEU A 89 10.21 -0.25 -5.32
CA LEU A 89 9.64 -1.41 -6.01
C LEU A 89 8.11 -1.44 -5.90
N LEU A 90 7.56 -1.14 -4.71
CA LEU A 90 6.12 -1.04 -4.51
C LEU A 90 5.50 0.05 -5.41
N VAL A 91 6.11 1.24 -5.46
CA VAL A 91 5.64 2.35 -6.30
C VAL A 91 5.60 1.95 -7.77
N LEU A 92 6.67 1.32 -8.27
CA LEU A 92 6.74 0.86 -9.66
C LEU A 92 5.66 -0.18 -9.97
N SER A 93 5.48 -1.20 -9.13
CA SER A 93 4.46 -2.24 -9.32
C SER A 93 3.03 -1.66 -9.31
N LEU A 94 2.77 -0.68 -8.44
CA LEU A 94 1.46 -0.01 -8.37
C LEU A 94 1.20 0.89 -9.57
N LEU A 95 2.20 1.65 -10.02
CA LEU A 95 2.10 2.48 -11.23
C LEU A 95 1.83 1.64 -12.48
N GLU A 96 2.58 0.55 -12.65
CA GLU A 96 2.39 -0.38 -13.75
C GLU A 96 0.98 -0.98 -13.73
N GLY A 97 0.51 -1.43 -12.56
CA GLY A 97 -0.84 -1.96 -12.41
C GLY A 97 -1.95 -0.94 -12.71
N VAL A 98 -1.75 0.34 -12.40
CA VAL A 98 -2.68 1.41 -12.78
C VAL A 98 -2.69 1.59 -14.31
N GLY A 99 -1.52 1.57 -14.95
CA GLY A 99 -1.40 1.63 -16.41
C GLY A 99 -2.15 0.49 -17.10
N GLU A 100 -1.91 -0.76 -16.66
CA GLU A 100 -2.61 -1.95 -17.16
C GLU A 100 -4.14 -1.82 -16.99
N PHE A 101 -4.60 -1.36 -15.82
CA PHE A 101 -6.02 -1.16 -15.55
C PHE A 101 -6.64 -0.12 -16.50
N LEU A 102 -5.99 1.03 -16.72
CA LEU A 102 -6.51 2.06 -17.62
C LEU A 102 -6.55 1.55 -19.08
N LEU A 103 -5.47 0.95 -19.55
CA LEU A 103 -5.39 0.37 -20.91
C LEU A 103 -6.49 -0.68 -21.13
N SER A 104 -6.79 -1.50 -20.13
CA SER A 104 -7.85 -2.52 -20.23
C SER A 104 -9.26 -1.92 -20.40
N ARG A 105 -9.46 -0.66 -20.02
CA ARG A 105 -10.75 0.06 -20.14
C ARG A 105 -10.87 0.86 -21.42
N ASP A 106 -9.75 1.27 -22.01
CA ASP A 106 -9.69 2.06 -23.25
C ASP A 106 -9.80 1.20 -24.53
N VAL A 107 -9.81 -0.14 -24.43
CA VAL A 107 -10.12 -1.04 -25.57
C VAL A 107 -11.63 -1.09 -25.86
N ARG A 108 -12.28 0.07 -26.04
CA ARG A 108 -13.69 0.17 -26.45
C ARG A 108 -13.87 1.00 -27.70
#